data_AF-A0A5C2HTQ9-F1
#
_entry.id   AF-A0A5C2HTQ9-F1
#
_cell.length_a   1.000
_cell.length_b   1.000
_cell.length_c   1.000
_cell.angle_alpha   90.00
_cell.angle_beta   90.00
_cell.angle_gamma   90.00
#
_symmetry.space_group_name_H-M   'P 1'
#
loop_
_entity.id
_entity.type
_entity.pdbx_description
1 polymer ?
#
loop_
_entity_poly.entity_id
_entity_poly.type
_entity_poly.pdbx_seq_one_letter_code
_entity_poly.pdbx_strand_id
1 'polypeptide(L)'
;MGMFDSFYVEIDGREQALQSKRFDCLLNDYYRGDLVSGSMAGVQVFFDEIYLDSNGKYAYGEGRKSADKKVIFVVLSEGIFVDDQVHSGELGQETILAIVNHLKTKWKDSARMIDFMRHELINRQKKINNIEIKIERIKSVISTVKSCELEDEPRGWIKFLYKEEDEKLAAGEEPLDVIQWIIEQTESDNYFPRYGALPDFLDEFRL
;
A
#
# COMPACT_ATOMS: atom_id res chain seq x y z
N MET A 1 -9.73 18.67 19.39
CA MET A 1 -9.54 17.82 18.19
C MET A 1 -9.68 16.38 18.66
N GLY A 2 -10.56 15.60 18.07
CA GLY A 2 -10.72 14.18 18.42
C GLY A 2 -9.70 13.32 17.68
N MET A 3 -9.27 12.22 18.28
CA MET A 3 -8.45 11.20 17.62
C MET A 3 -9.39 10.33 16.78
N PHE A 4 -9.09 10.17 15.49
CA PHE A 4 -9.89 9.40 14.55
C PHE A 4 -8.97 8.49 13.74
N ASP A 5 -9.40 7.26 13.51
CA ASP A 5 -8.74 6.36 12.58
C ASP A 5 -9.18 6.72 11.15
N SER A 6 -8.32 6.46 10.17
CA SER A 6 -8.57 6.81 8.77
C SER A 6 -8.57 5.58 7.88
N PHE A 7 -9.50 5.51 6.93
CA PHE A 7 -9.51 4.50 5.87
C PHE A 7 -9.09 5.15 4.56
N TYR A 8 -8.07 4.60 3.91
CA TYR A 8 -7.63 5.08 2.60
C TYR A 8 -8.47 4.40 1.51
N VAL A 9 -9.24 5.20 0.79
CA VAL A 9 -10.15 4.76 -0.28
C VAL A 9 -9.84 5.52 -1.56
N GLU A 10 -10.08 4.89 -2.71
CA GLU A 10 -9.85 5.53 -4.00
C GLU A 10 -11.10 6.31 -4.45
N ILE A 11 -10.95 7.62 -4.60
CA ILE A 11 -12.00 8.52 -5.07
C ILE A 11 -11.47 9.28 -6.29
N ASP A 12 -12.07 9.01 -7.46
CA ASP A 12 -11.71 9.64 -8.73
C ASP A 12 -10.21 9.49 -9.09
N GLY A 13 -9.65 8.29 -8.87
CA GLY A 13 -8.24 7.99 -9.15
C GLY A 13 -7.26 8.55 -8.13
N ARG A 14 -7.75 9.05 -7.00
CA ARG A 14 -6.92 9.58 -5.91
C ARG A 14 -7.23 8.86 -4.61
N GLU A 15 -6.19 8.48 -3.90
CA GLU A 15 -6.34 7.93 -2.56
C GLU A 15 -6.70 9.05 -1.57
N GLN A 16 -7.76 8.85 -0.79
CA GLN A 16 -8.25 9.82 0.19
C GLN A 16 -8.50 9.15 1.54
N ALA A 17 -8.12 9.86 2.61
CA ALA A 17 -8.33 9.41 3.98
C ALA A 17 -9.75 9.75 4.48
N LEU A 18 -10.57 8.72 4.69
CA LEU A 18 -11.89 8.82 5.31
C LEU A 18 -11.79 8.63 6.83
N GLN A 19 -12.02 9.71 7.59
CA GLN A 19 -11.94 9.66 9.06
C GLN A 19 -13.15 8.97 9.69
N SER A 20 -12.89 8.06 10.61
CA SER A 20 -13.90 7.31 11.36
C SER A 20 -13.71 7.47 12.87
N LYS A 21 -14.83 7.64 13.58
CA LYS A 21 -14.88 7.66 15.06
C LYS A 21 -15.30 6.32 15.66
N ARG A 22 -15.43 5.28 14.83
CA ARG A 22 -16.10 4.02 15.22
C ARG A 22 -15.20 3.00 15.92
N PHE A 23 -13.89 3.17 15.81
CA PHE A 23 -12.90 2.19 16.24
C PHE A 23 -12.13 2.70 17.45
N ASP A 24 -11.06 2.02 17.85
CA ASP A 24 -10.28 2.33 19.05
C ASP A 24 -9.67 3.75 19.05
N CYS A 25 -9.81 4.51 17.95
CA CYS A 25 -9.41 5.91 17.83
C CYS A 25 -7.92 6.08 18.14
N LEU A 26 -7.11 5.16 17.61
CA LEU A 26 -5.67 5.07 17.81
C LEU A 26 -4.87 5.94 16.83
N LEU A 27 -5.55 6.72 15.98
CA LEU A 27 -4.96 7.47 14.87
C LEU A 27 -4.32 6.55 13.83
N ASN A 28 -4.88 5.36 13.65
CA ASN A 28 -4.39 4.41 12.66
C ASN A 28 -4.83 4.81 11.25
N ASP A 29 -3.96 4.53 10.29
CA ASP A 29 -4.21 4.64 8.87
C ASP A 29 -4.39 3.23 8.29
N TYR A 30 -5.60 2.91 7.86
CA TYR A 30 -5.98 1.59 7.34
C TYR A 30 -6.02 1.60 5.82
N TYR A 31 -5.24 0.71 5.22
CA TYR A 31 -5.28 0.35 3.82
C TYR A 31 -5.96 -1.01 3.64
N ARG A 32 -6.34 -1.31 2.40
CA ARG A 32 -6.90 -2.62 2.07
C ARG A 32 -5.93 -3.74 2.49
N GLY A 33 -6.47 -4.77 3.14
CA GLY A 33 -5.74 -5.88 3.74
C GLY A 33 -5.27 -5.65 5.18
N ASP A 34 -5.46 -4.46 5.76
CA ASP A 34 -5.08 -4.20 7.15
C ASP A 34 -6.10 -4.72 8.15
N LEU A 35 -5.59 -5.14 9.31
CA LEU A 35 -6.40 -5.49 10.47
C LEU A 35 -6.83 -4.22 11.21
N VAL A 36 -8.14 -4.04 11.36
CA VAL A 36 -8.74 -2.88 12.03
C VAL A 36 -8.91 -3.17 13.52
N SER A 37 -8.21 -2.42 14.35
CA SER A 37 -8.32 -2.50 15.81
C SER A 37 -9.72 -2.10 16.27
N GLY A 38 -10.28 -2.82 17.24
CA GLY A 38 -11.63 -2.56 17.78
C GLY A 38 -12.78 -3.01 16.86
N SER A 39 -12.49 -3.58 15.69
CA SER A 39 -13.52 -4.16 14.82
C SER A 39 -14.10 -5.46 15.40
N MET A 40 -15.36 -5.77 15.06
CA MET A 40 -15.99 -7.02 15.50
C MET A 40 -15.82 -8.11 14.43
N ALA A 41 -15.91 -9.38 14.87
CA ALA A 41 -15.91 -10.53 13.99
C ALA A 41 -17.10 -10.54 12.99
N GLY A 42 -16.95 -11.28 11.91
CA GLY A 42 -17.90 -11.36 10.81
C GLY A 42 -17.79 -10.21 9.79
N VAL A 43 -18.82 -10.08 8.95
CA VAL A 43 -18.85 -9.09 7.86
C VAL A 43 -19.61 -7.83 8.28
N GLN A 44 -18.88 -6.72 8.36
CA GLN A 44 -19.40 -5.40 8.67
C GLN A 44 -19.31 -4.52 7.43
N VAL A 45 -20.37 -3.75 7.16
CA VAL A 45 -20.38 -2.76 6.08
C VAL A 45 -20.80 -1.45 6.71
N PHE A 46 -19.90 -0.48 6.63
CA PHE A 46 -20.13 0.88 7.07
C PHE A 46 -20.29 1.76 5.85
N PHE A 47 -21.04 2.84 5.99
CA PHE A 47 -21.12 3.85 4.96
C PHE A 47 -21.12 5.24 5.57
N ASP A 48 -20.65 6.21 4.79
CA ASP A 48 -20.70 7.62 5.12
C ASP A 48 -20.97 8.46 3.87
N GLU A 49 -21.54 9.64 4.08
CA GLU A 49 -21.77 10.62 3.03
C GLU A 49 -20.71 11.71 3.12
N ILE A 50 -20.01 11.93 2.01
CA ILE A 50 -19.00 12.97 1.92
C ILE A 50 -19.40 14.02 0.89
N TYR A 51 -19.00 15.25 1.17
CA TYR A 51 -19.23 16.39 0.30
C TYR A 51 -17.88 16.89 -0.16
N LEU A 52 -17.71 17.03 -1.47
CA LEU A 52 -16.48 17.47 -2.11
C LEU A 52 -16.68 18.84 -2.77
N ASP A 53 -15.62 19.64 -2.75
CA ASP A 53 -15.53 20.88 -3.51
C ASP A 53 -15.12 20.61 -4.98
N SER A 54 -15.04 21.66 -5.80
CA SER A 54 -14.66 21.55 -7.21
C SER A 54 -13.22 21.05 -7.45
N ASN A 55 -12.39 20.97 -6.40
CA ASN A 55 -11.03 20.48 -6.46
C ASN A 55 -10.91 19.03 -5.93
N GLY A 56 -12.04 18.41 -5.56
CA GLY A 56 -12.08 17.07 -4.99
C GLY A 56 -11.65 17.01 -3.52
N LYS A 57 -11.66 18.14 -2.80
CA LYS A 57 -11.35 18.20 -1.36
C LYS A 57 -12.62 18.21 -0.54
N TYR A 58 -12.54 17.72 0.69
CA TYR A 58 -13.67 17.72 1.62
C TYR A 58 -14.23 19.13 1.88
N ALA A 59 -15.50 19.31 1.55
CA ALA A 59 -16.29 20.50 1.79
C ALA A 59 -17.05 20.38 3.13
N TYR A 60 -16.33 20.34 4.26
CA TYR A 60 -16.94 20.44 5.59
C TYR A 60 -17.06 21.92 6.00
N GLY A 61 -18.27 22.36 6.38
CA GLY A 61 -18.54 23.69 6.99
C GLY A 61 -19.71 24.46 6.38
N GLU A 62 -20.46 25.20 7.21
CA GLU A 62 -21.55 26.09 6.76
C GLU A 62 -21.02 27.12 5.73
N GLY A 63 -21.68 27.20 4.56
CA GLY A 63 -21.35 28.17 3.51
C GLY A 63 -20.39 27.69 2.42
N ARG A 64 -19.83 26.47 2.50
CA ARG A 64 -19.08 25.87 1.38
C ARG A 64 -20.06 25.25 0.39
N LYS A 65 -20.00 25.67 -0.88
CA LYS A 65 -20.72 25.03 -1.97
C LYS A 65 -20.09 23.66 -2.21
N SER A 66 -20.76 22.60 -1.77
CA SER A 66 -20.49 21.25 -2.26
C SER A 66 -20.76 21.24 -3.76
N ALA A 67 -19.75 20.85 -4.53
CA ALA A 67 -19.86 20.67 -5.97
C ALA A 67 -20.27 19.22 -6.29
N ASP A 68 -19.86 18.28 -5.44
CA ASP A 68 -20.14 16.87 -5.61
C ASP A 68 -20.41 16.20 -4.27
N LYS A 69 -21.30 15.21 -4.27
CA LYS A 69 -21.66 14.41 -3.10
C LYS A 69 -21.41 12.95 -3.43
N LYS A 70 -20.78 12.22 -2.51
CA LYS A 70 -20.52 10.79 -2.68
C LYS A 70 -20.92 10.02 -1.44
N VAL A 71 -21.36 8.78 -1.65
CA VAL A 71 -21.59 7.80 -0.59
C VAL A 71 -20.50 6.75 -0.69
N ILE A 72 -19.73 6.61 0.39
CA ILE A 72 -18.63 5.66 0.47
C ILE A 72 -19.07 4.50 1.36
N PHE A 73 -18.82 3.28 0.93
CA PHE A 73 -18.98 2.06 1.70
C PHE A 73 -17.62 1.49 2.03
N VAL A 74 -17.40 1.08 3.27
CA VAL A 74 -16.21 0.38 3.75
C VAL A 74 -16.63 -0.99 4.27
N VAL A 75 -15.97 -2.04 3.80
CA VAL A 75 -16.28 -3.42 4.18
C VAL A 75 -15.15 -3.99 5.03
N LEU A 76 -15.51 -4.45 6.23
CA LEU A 76 -14.65 -5.26 7.07
C LEU A 76 -15.13 -6.71 7.06
N SER A 77 -14.22 -7.65 6.93
CA SER A 77 -14.50 -9.09 7.07
C SER A 77 -13.54 -9.69 8.07
N GLU A 78 -14.07 -10.25 9.16
CA GLU A 78 -13.27 -10.74 10.30
C GLU A 78 -12.26 -9.69 10.80
N GLY A 79 -12.70 -8.43 10.81
CA GLY A 79 -11.90 -7.28 11.23
C GLY A 79 -10.84 -6.80 10.24
N ILE A 80 -10.77 -7.38 9.05
CA ILE A 80 -9.83 -6.97 7.99
C ILE A 80 -10.54 -6.03 7.02
N PHE A 81 -9.90 -4.94 6.62
CA PHE A 81 -10.43 -4.05 5.59
C PHE A 81 -10.28 -4.68 4.21
N VAL A 82 -11.39 -5.11 3.60
CA VAL A 82 -11.36 -5.96 2.40
C VAL A 82 -11.83 -5.28 1.12
N ASP A 83 -12.71 -4.29 1.22
CA ASP A 83 -13.37 -3.69 0.05
C ASP A 83 -13.91 -2.32 0.39
N ASP A 84 -13.97 -1.46 -0.61
CA ASP A 84 -14.60 -0.15 -0.55
C ASP A 84 -15.34 0.14 -1.86
N GLN A 85 -16.44 0.86 -1.75
CA GLN A 85 -17.21 1.31 -2.92
C GLN A 85 -17.58 2.76 -2.80
N VAL A 86 -17.39 3.51 -3.89
CA VAL A 86 -17.72 4.93 -3.96
C VAL A 86 -18.84 5.11 -4.98
N HIS A 87 -19.95 5.69 -4.52
CA HIS A 87 -21.11 6.00 -5.35
C HIS A 87 -21.31 7.50 -5.43
N SER A 88 -21.60 8.01 -6.62
CA SER A 88 -21.83 9.45 -6.82
C SER A 88 -23.30 9.81 -6.59
N GLY A 89 -23.53 10.99 -6.03
CA GLY A 89 -24.85 11.53 -5.73
C GLY A 89 -25.45 11.06 -4.41
N GLU A 90 -26.76 11.33 -4.26
CA GLU A 90 -27.55 10.89 -3.12
C GLU A 90 -28.13 9.50 -3.38
N LEU A 91 -27.88 8.58 -2.44
CA LEU A 91 -28.48 7.26 -2.47
C LEU A 91 -29.72 7.23 -1.57
N GLY A 92 -30.82 6.71 -2.11
CA GLY A 92 -32.00 6.42 -1.31
C GLY A 92 -31.72 5.32 -0.28
N GLN A 93 -32.45 5.34 0.84
CA GLN A 93 -32.28 4.37 1.93
C GLN A 93 -32.41 2.92 1.46
N GLU A 94 -33.36 2.64 0.56
CA GLU A 94 -33.55 1.29 -0.01
C GLU A 94 -32.32 0.84 -0.82
N THR A 95 -31.73 1.75 -1.59
CA THR A 95 -30.51 1.49 -2.37
C THR A 95 -29.31 1.23 -1.46
N ILE A 96 -29.14 2.04 -0.40
CA ILE A 96 -28.09 1.83 0.61
C ILE A 96 -28.23 0.45 1.24
N LEU A 97 -29.43 0.07 1.67
CA LEU A 97 -29.69 -1.24 2.25
C LEU A 97 -29.41 -2.39 1.27
N ALA A 98 -29.78 -2.23 0.00
CA ALA A 98 -29.48 -3.20 -1.05
C ALA A 98 -27.97 -3.38 -1.24
N ILE A 99 -27.21 -2.29 -1.30
CA ILE A 99 -25.74 -2.31 -1.42
C ILE A 99 -25.10 -2.98 -0.20
N VAL A 100 -25.52 -2.60 1.01
CA VAL A 100 -25.04 -3.21 2.27
C VAL A 100 -25.29 -4.73 2.26
N ASN A 101 -26.48 -5.17 1.90
CA ASN A 101 -26.82 -6.59 1.86
C ASN A 101 -26.04 -7.35 0.79
N HIS A 102 -25.83 -6.72 -0.37
CA HIS A 102 -25.02 -7.27 -1.44
C HIS A 102 -23.56 -7.46 -0.99
N LEU A 103 -22.94 -6.42 -0.43
CA LEU A 103 -21.57 -6.45 0.09
C LEU A 103 -21.41 -7.48 1.20
N LYS A 104 -22.36 -7.55 2.14
CA LYS A 104 -22.37 -8.58 3.19
C LYS A 104 -22.44 -9.98 2.60
N THR A 105 -23.29 -10.20 1.61
CA THR A 105 -23.42 -11.52 0.96
C THR A 105 -22.17 -11.89 0.19
N LYS A 106 -21.59 -10.94 -0.55
CA LYS A 106 -20.35 -11.11 -1.30
C LYS A 106 -19.20 -11.58 -0.40
N TRP A 107 -19.03 -10.95 0.76
CA TRP A 107 -17.90 -11.19 1.66
C TRP A 107 -18.15 -12.25 2.75
N LYS A 108 -19.36 -12.81 2.82
CA LYS A 108 -19.63 -14.01 3.63
C LYS A 108 -19.00 -15.28 3.06
N ASP A 109 -18.63 -15.27 1.79
CA ASP A 109 -17.96 -16.40 1.14
C ASP A 109 -16.52 -16.51 1.65
N SER A 110 -16.25 -17.58 2.42
CA SER A 110 -14.93 -17.84 3.00
C SER A 110 -13.87 -18.11 1.94
N ALA A 111 -14.22 -18.71 0.79
CA ALA A 111 -13.26 -18.97 -0.28
C ALA A 111 -12.75 -17.65 -0.87
N ARG A 112 -13.66 -16.70 -1.11
CA ARG A 112 -13.31 -15.33 -1.54
C ARG A 112 -12.41 -14.65 -0.52
N MET A 113 -12.72 -14.76 0.76
CA MET A 113 -11.91 -14.15 1.83
C MET A 113 -10.48 -14.72 1.83
N ILE A 114 -10.34 -16.05 1.72
CA ILE A 114 -9.03 -16.71 1.67
C ILE A 114 -8.24 -16.29 0.41
N ASP A 115 -8.90 -16.26 -0.75
CA ASP A 115 -8.26 -15.85 -2.00
C ASP A 115 -7.79 -14.39 -1.95
N PHE A 116 -8.61 -13.51 -1.36
CA PHE A 116 -8.26 -12.12 -1.11
C PHE A 116 -7.03 -12.01 -0.20
N MET A 117 -7.05 -12.68 0.95
CA MET A 117 -5.93 -12.66 1.90
C MET A 117 -4.64 -13.20 1.28
N ARG A 118 -4.73 -14.28 0.50
CA ARG A 118 -3.58 -14.83 -0.23
C ARG A 118 -3.03 -13.80 -1.21
N HIS A 119 -3.88 -13.11 -1.96
CA HIS A 119 -3.46 -12.10 -2.92
C HIS A 119 -2.75 -10.93 -2.23
N GLU A 120 -3.33 -10.39 -1.16
CA GLU A 120 -2.73 -9.30 -0.39
C GLU A 120 -1.40 -9.70 0.24
N LEU A 121 -1.31 -10.91 0.80
CA LEU A 121 -0.06 -11.42 1.39
C LEU A 121 1.05 -11.54 0.33
N ILE A 122 0.73 -12.09 -0.84
CA ILE A 122 1.70 -12.17 -1.96
C ILE A 122 2.16 -10.77 -2.38
N ASN A 123 1.25 -9.81 -2.49
CA ASN A 123 1.60 -8.45 -2.89
C ASN A 123 2.48 -7.76 -1.85
N ARG A 124 2.18 -7.93 -0.55
CA ARG A 124 3.02 -7.42 0.55
C ARG A 124 4.39 -8.07 0.55
N GLN A 125 4.48 -9.39 0.35
CA GLN A 125 5.75 -10.09 0.28
C GLN A 125 6.62 -9.60 -0.88
N LYS A 126 6.01 -9.35 -2.04
CA LYS A 126 6.72 -8.75 -3.19
C LYS A 126 7.25 -7.36 -2.86
N LYS A 127 6.44 -6.52 -2.21
CA LYS A 127 6.87 -5.17 -1.78
C LYS A 127 8.05 -5.25 -0.80
N ILE A 128 7.98 -6.13 0.19
CA ILE A 128 9.08 -6.35 1.16
C ILE A 128 10.35 -6.77 0.43
N ASN A 129 10.28 -7.81 -0.41
CA ASN A 129 11.43 -8.30 -1.17
C ASN A 129 12.04 -7.21 -2.05
N ASN A 130 11.22 -6.38 -2.69
CA ASN A 130 11.71 -5.24 -3.49
C ASN A 130 12.45 -4.20 -2.63
N ILE A 131 11.92 -3.90 -1.44
CA ILE A 131 12.58 -2.99 -0.49
C ILE A 131 13.90 -3.58 -0.01
N GLU A 132 13.93 -4.87 0.33
CA GLU A 132 15.15 -5.58 0.75
C GLU A 132 16.22 -5.53 -0.35
N ILE A 133 15.85 -5.79 -1.60
CA ILE A 133 16.77 -5.67 -2.75
C ILE A 133 17.33 -4.24 -2.85
N LYS A 134 16.47 -3.21 -2.75
CA LYS A 134 16.92 -1.81 -2.78
C LYS A 134 17.89 -1.50 -1.65
N ILE A 135 17.62 -2.00 -0.44
CA ILE A 135 18.50 -1.82 0.72
C ILE A 135 19.86 -2.48 0.48
N GLU A 136 19.91 -3.70 -0.04
CA GLU A 136 21.17 -4.38 -0.33
C GLU A 136 21.98 -3.67 -1.42
N ARG A 137 21.32 -3.14 -2.45
CA ARG A 137 21.97 -2.31 -3.49
C ARG A 137 22.58 -1.04 -2.89
N ILE A 138 21.83 -0.33 -2.03
CA ILE A 138 22.33 0.86 -1.33
C ILE A 138 23.51 0.51 -0.42
N LYS A 139 23.45 -0.60 0.33
CA LYS A 139 24.58 -1.07 1.15
C LYS A 139 25.81 -1.36 0.29
N SER A 140 25.63 -1.96 -0.89
CA SER A 140 26.72 -2.21 -1.84
C SER A 140 27.39 -0.90 -2.25
N VAL A 141 26.63 0.10 -2.69
CA VAL A 141 27.15 1.44 -3.04
C VAL A 141 27.94 2.05 -1.88
N ILE A 142 27.39 2.03 -0.67
CA ILE A 142 28.07 2.57 0.53
C ILE A 142 29.38 1.82 0.80
N SER A 143 29.39 0.50 0.65
CA SER A 143 30.60 -0.30 0.86
C SER A 143 31.68 0.00 -0.18
N THR A 144 31.31 0.13 -1.45
CA THR A 144 32.21 0.48 -2.55
C THR A 144 32.86 1.84 -2.30
N VAL A 145 32.08 2.86 -1.94
CA VAL A 145 32.59 4.20 -1.64
C VAL A 145 33.57 4.16 -0.46
N LYS A 146 33.20 3.50 0.64
CA LYS A 146 34.07 3.38 1.82
C LYS A 146 35.39 2.66 1.51
N SER A 147 35.35 1.61 0.69
CA SER A 147 36.56 0.91 0.26
C SER A 147 37.45 1.79 -0.62
N CYS A 148 36.86 2.62 -1.50
CA CYS A 148 37.61 3.57 -2.32
C CYS A 148 38.22 4.73 -1.51
N GLU A 149 37.62 5.13 -0.38
CA GLU A 149 38.19 6.15 0.51
C GLU A 149 39.34 5.61 1.39
N LEU A 150 39.37 4.30 1.64
CA LEU A 150 40.34 3.65 2.53
C LEU A 150 41.60 3.11 1.83
N GLU A 151 41.55 2.88 0.51
CA GLU A 151 42.69 2.39 -0.28
C GLU A 151 43.18 3.45 -1.27
N ASP A 152 44.42 3.90 -1.11
CA ASP A 152 45.18 4.71 -2.10
C ASP A 152 45.65 3.87 -3.32
N GLU A 153 44.95 2.77 -3.66
CA GLU A 153 45.33 1.82 -4.71
C GLU A 153 44.18 1.43 -5.66
N PRO A 154 44.49 1.06 -6.92
CA PRO A 154 43.61 1.25 -8.06
C PRO A 154 42.45 0.24 -8.15
N ARG A 155 41.33 0.77 -8.64
CA ARG A 155 40.00 0.20 -9.00
C ARG A 155 39.99 -1.16 -9.73
N GLY A 156 40.59 -2.21 -9.18
CA GLY A 156 40.84 -3.44 -9.95
C GLY A 156 39.96 -4.67 -9.67
N TRP A 157 39.24 -4.75 -8.55
CA TRP A 157 38.87 -6.09 -8.06
C TRP A 157 37.66 -6.19 -7.12
N ILE A 158 36.78 -5.18 -7.05
CA ILE A 158 35.52 -5.32 -6.31
C ILE A 158 34.61 -6.29 -7.08
N LYS A 159 34.25 -7.40 -6.44
CA LYS A 159 33.38 -8.45 -6.97
C LYS A 159 32.00 -7.89 -7.30
N PHE A 160 31.75 -7.71 -8.60
CA PHE A 160 30.53 -7.17 -9.19
C PHE A 160 29.30 -8.07 -8.93
N LEU A 161 28.55 -7.77 -7.87
CA LEU A 161 27.18 -8.26 -7.71
C LEU A 161 26.16 -7.34 -8.42
N TYR A 162 26.49 -6.06 -8.59
CA TYR A 162 25.58 -4.99 -9.03
C TYR A 162 26.27 -4.11 -10.07
N LYS A 163 26.23 -4.58 -11.33
CA LYS A 163 27.07 -4.07 -12.41
C LYS A 163 26.75 -2.63 -12.83
N GLU A 164 25.49 -2.20 -12.73
CA GLU A 164 25.06 -0.87 -13.19
C GLU A 164 25.46 0.23 -12.19
N GLU A 165 25.36 -0.06 -10.90
CA GLU A 165 25.74 0.82 -9.81
C GLU A 165 27.24 1.08 -9.82
N ASP A 166 28.03 0.02 -9.97
CA ASP A 166 29.49 0.10 -10.04
C ASP A 166 29.94 0.84 -11.31
N GLU A 167 29.25 0.68 -12.44
CA GLU A 167 29.50 1.44 -13.67
C GLU A 167 29.25 2.95 -13.47
N LYS A 168 28.16 3.32 -12.79
CA LYS A 168 27.83 4.70 -12.46
C LYS A 168 28.85 5.35 -11.52
N LEU A 169 29.26 4.63 -10.47
CA LEU A 169 30.31 5.09 -9.56
C LEU A 169 31.67 5.19 -10.28
N ALA A 170 32.01 4.24 -11.15
CA ALA A 170 33.23 4.28 -11.93
C ALA A 170 33.26 5.46 -12.91
N ALA A 171 32.10 5.83 -13.47
CA ALA A 171 31.91 7.02 -14.30
C ALA A 171 32.03 8.34 -13.53
N GLY A 172 32.11 8.29 -12.19
CA GLY A 172 32.25 9.46 -11.32
C GLY A 172 30.92 10.11 -10.94
N GLU A 173 29.79 9.41 -11.07
CA GLU A 173 28.53 9.88 -10.50
C GLU A 173 28.63 9.98 -8.97
N GLU A 174 28.02 11.02 -8.39
CA GLU A 174 27.99 11.23 -6.95
C GLU A 174 27.23 10.08 -6.26
N PRO A 175 27.76 9.47 -5.19
CA PRO A 175 27.13 8.32 -4.54
C PRO A 175 25.69 8.55 -4.09
N LEU A 176 25.35 9.78 -3.68
CA LEU A 176 23.98 10.14 -3.29
C LEU A 176 23.02 10.13 -4.48
N ASP A 177 23.47 10.53 -5.67
CA ASP A 177 22.67 10.50 -6.89
C ASP A 177 22.40 9.05 -7.34
N VAL A 178 23.40 8.17 -7.18
CA VAL A 178 23.25 6.73 -7.45
C VAL A 178 22.26 6.09 -6.46
N ILE A 179 22.33 6.45 -5.17
CA ILE A 179 21.36 5.98 -4.15
C ILE A 179 19.95 6.48 -4.47
N GLN A 180 19.82 7.77 -4.82
CA GLN A 180 18.54 8.36 -5.21
C GLN A 180 17.95 7.64 -6.43
N TRP A 181 18.77 7.34 -7.44
CA TRP A 181 18.37 6.56 -8.60
C TRP A 181 17.86 5.16 -8.23
N ILE A 182 18.53 4.42 -7.33
CA ILE A 182 18.07 3.10 -6.85
C ILE A 182 16.70 3.22 -6.15
N ILE A 183 16.49 4.27 -5.38
CA ILE A 183 15.22 4.53 -4.69
C ILE A 183 14.11 4.82 -5.70
N GLU A 184 14.40 5.66 -6.70
CA GLU A 184 13.46 6.11 -7.73
C GLU A 184 13.12 5.07 -8.80
N GLN A 185 13.90 3.98 -8.91
CA GLN A 185 13.52 2.86 -9.77
C GLN A 185 12.18 2.26 -9.33
N THR A 186 11.12 2.62 -10.05
CA THR A 186 9.79 2.01 -9.96
C THR A 186 9.79 0.59 -10.51
N GLU A 187 8.76 -0.18 -10.13
CA GLU A 187 8.58 -1.63 -10.28
C GLU A 187 8.78 -2.29 -11.68
N SER A 188 9.23 -1.55 -12.71
CA SER A 188 9.30 -2.02 -14.10
C SER A 188 10.55 -2.81 -14.49
N ASP A 189 11.65 -2.74 -13.75
CA ASP A 189 12.90 -3.40 -14.17
C ASP A 189 13.09 -4.78 -13.53
N ASN A 190 12.20 -5.71 -13.92
CA ASN A 190 12.37 -7.15 -13.69
C ASN A 190 13.44 -7.71 -14.64
N TYR A 191 14.72 -7.50 -14.36
CA TYR A 191 15.79 -8.31 -14.98
C TYR A 191 17.04 -8.37 -14.09
N PHE A 192 16.99 -9.11 -12.98
CA PHE A 192 18.20 -9.65 -12.37
C PHE A 192 18.04 -11.13 -11.97
N PRO A 193 19.10 -11.93 -12.13
CA PRO A 193 19.03 -13.38 -12.02
C PRO A 193 18.80 -13.78 -10.56
N ARG A 194 17.73 -14.55 -10.34
CA ARG A 194 17.44 -15.26 -9.08
C ARG A 194 18.69 -15.99 -8.59
N TYR A 195 19.38 -15.41 -7.62
CA TYR A 195 20.21 -16.17 -6.69
C TYR A 195 19.44 -16.28 -5.39
N GLY A 196 18.93 -17.48 -5.12
CA GLY A 196 18.18 -17.81 -3.92
C GLY A 196 16.73 -17.33 -4.00
N ALA A 197 15.90 -17.99 -4.81
CA ALA A 197 14.49 -18.04 -4.46
C ALA A 197 14.42 -18.62 -3.04
N LEU A 198 14.11 -17.76 -2.05
CA LEU A 198 13.63 -18.23 -0.76
C LEU A 198 12.55 -19.28 -1.06
N PRO A 199 12.62 -20.48 -0.47
CA PRO A 199 11.61 -21.50 -0.69
C PRO A 199 10.23 -20.87 -0.48
N ASP A 200 9.30 -21.13 -1.39
CA ASP A 200 7.91 -20.72 -1.23
C ASP A 200 7.46 -21.26 0.13
N PHE A 201 7.34 -20.39 1.13
CA PHE A 201 6.99 -20.81 2.49
C PHE A 201 5.61 -21.51 2.52
N LEU A 202 4.84 -21.36 1.44
CA LEU A 202 3.56 -22.02 1.21
C LEU A 202 3.67 -23.34 0.45
N ASP A 203 4.83 -23.71 -0.11
CA ASP A 203 5.03 -25.04 -0.71
C ASP A 203 4.92 -26.16 0.33
N GLU A 204 5.28 -25.90 1.60
CA GLU A 204 5.07 -26.86 2.70
C GLU A 204 3.59 -27.08 3.05
N PHE A 205 2.70 -26.21 2.59
CA PHE A 205 1.26 -26.25 2.86
C PHE A 205 0.42 -26.65 1.64
N ARG A 206 1.05 -26.92 0.49
CA ARG A 206 0.39 -27.49 -0.69
C ARG A 206 0.37 -29.01 -0.56
N LEU A 207 -0.79 -29.54 -0.16
CA LEU A 207 -1.12 -30.98 -0.21
C LEU A 207 -1.17 -31.52 -1.64
#